data_AF-A0A8K0L5Y6-F1
#
_entry.id   AF-A0A8K0L5Y6-F1
#
_cell.length_a   1.000
_cell.length_b   1.000
_cell.length_c   1.000
_cell.angle_alpha   90.00
_cell.angle_beta   90.00
_cell.angle_gamma   90.00
#
_symmetry.space_group_name_H-M   'P 1'
#
loop_
_entity.id
_entity.type
_entity.pdbx_description
1 polymer ?
#
loop_
_entity_poly.entity_id
_entity_poly.type
_entity_poly.pdbx_seq_one_letter_code
_entity_poly.pdbx_strand_id
1 'polypeptide(L)'
;MTDVTPHLNALLKAREVPPITRHRYSLDQLDEFLKEAYRIRARIADLTGYLKANRAAYLSTTPASRANRQNGASRQKGGPARPLTDKERAEIDAHSKMMIRQLNGAINSLSDAEKVRQETTELVANRKRNRAGFGALGRWAAGGAAQEKSPAEELQAVKEKSMSAHREGVIFFLQKRLEEAGKIQAFMIETRLQREEEKAKSVLYKAKSAEVAGEKVDASLLPQQDRKSKAAMESSIPDDIGQQLSDEQMQMFAEENQGMLKHLGQQLDQVRAVHRSLEEISQLQTSLMTNLESQNAHIDKLVQDSFFTEENVGRGNKELKKASEKASTARMLYHGTWIFCAFLVTWDLIF
;
A
#
# COMPACT_ATOMS: atom_id res chain seq x y z
N MET A 1 28.40 12.75 -5.78
CA MET A 1 28.37 13.42 -7.10
C MET A 1 28.49 14.92 -6.87
N THR A 2 29.45 15.57 -7.51
CA THR A 2 29.70 17.02 -7.43
C THR A 2 28.64 17.80 -8.22
N ASP A 3 28.20 18.94 -7.69
CA ASP A 3 27.23 19.79 -8.37
C ASP A 3 27.89 20.57 -9.53
N VAL A 4 27.53 20.20 -10.76
CA VAL A 4 28.10 20.74 -12.00
C VAL A 4 27.33 21.98 -12.50
N THR A 5 26.18 22.30 -11.88
CA THR A 5 25.33 23.45 -12.19
C THR A 5 26.07 24.78 -12.33
N PRO A 6 27.02 25.16 -11.43
CA PRO A 6 27.72 26.45 -11.56
C PRO A 6 28.62 26.52 -12.80
N HIS A 7 29.27 25.41 -13.19
CA HIS A 7 30.09 25.36 -14.41
C HIS A 7 29.22 25.46 -15.66
N LEU A 8 28.09 24.76 -15.68
CA LEU A 8 27.13 24.83 -16.78
C LEU A 8 26.54 26.25 -16.92
N ASN A 9 26.22 26.91 -15.81
CA ASN A 9 25.72 28.28 -15.82
C ASN A 9 26.76 29.30 -16.31
N ALA A 10 28.05 29.07 -16.06
CA ALA A 10 29.11 29.90 -16.63
C ALA A 10 29.17 29.77 -18.16
N LEU A 11 29.01 28.55 -18.69
CA LEU A 11 28.96 28.29 -20.13
C LEU A 11 27.70 28.87 -20.78
N LEU A 12 26.54 28.77 -20.12
CA LEU A 12 25.28 29.35 -20.60
C LEU A 12 25.35 30.88 -20.67
N LYS A 13 25.93 31.50 -19.64
CA LYS A 13 26.15 32.95 -19.60
C LYS A 13 27.09 33.42 -20.71
N ALA A 14 28.12 32.64 -21.04
CA ALA A 14 29.01 32.91 -22.17
C ALA A 14 28.31 32.82 -23.54
N ARG A 15 27.13 32.19 -23.63
CA ARG A 15 26.31 32.09 -24.84
C ARG A 15 25.05 32.95 -24.80
N GLU A 16 24.97 33.90 -23.86
CA GLU A 16 23.79 34.75 -23.62
C GLU A 16 22.50 33.97 -23.34
N VAL A 17 22.62 32.72 -22.88
CA VAL A 17 21.47 31.90 -22.49
C VAL A 17 21.20 32.10 -20.99
N PRO A 18 19.93 32.24 -20.57
CA PRO A 18 19.58 32.36 -19.17
C PRO A 18 20.17 31.23 -18.31
N PRO A 19 20.68 31.52 -17.10
CA PRO A 19 21.24 30.50 -16.23
C PRO A 19 20.15 29.52 -15.75
N ILE A 20 20.52 28.25 -15.60
CA ILE A 20 19.66 27.25 -14.99
C ILE A 20 19.55 27.57 -13.50
N THR A 21 18.39 28.06 -13.11
CA THR A 21 18.01 28.20 -11.71
C THR A 21 17.53 26.85 -11.18
N ARG A 22 17.94 26.47 -9.96
CA ARG A 22 17.35 25.31 -9.30
C ARG A 22 15.85 25.54 -9.16
N HIS A 23 15.05 24.69 -9.79
CA HIS A 23 13.60 24.73 -9.63
C HIS A 23 13.26 24.40 -8.17
N ARG A 24 12.70 25.37 -7.44
CA ARG A 24 12.26 25.17 -6.07
C ARG A 24 10.92 24.45 -6.10
N TYR A 25 10.95 23.14 -5.88
CA TYR A 25 9.74 22.32 -5.81
C TYR A 25 8.82 22.87 -4.71
N SER A 26 7.65 23.35 -5.09
CA SER A 26 6.64 23.87 -4.15
C SER A 26 5.37 23.05 -4.29
N LEU A 27 4.85 22.55 -3.16
CA LEU A 27 3.63 21.74 -3.15
C LEU A 27 2.40 22.55 -3.56
N ASP A 28 2.43 23.87 -3.37
CA ASP A 28 1.32 24.77 -3.69
C ASP A 28 1.10 24.93 -5.20
N GLN A 29 2.16 24.75 -6.00
CA GLN A 29 2.11 24.79 -7.46
C GLN A 29 1.71 23.45 -8.11
N LEU A 30 1.50 22.40 -7.30
CA LEU A 30 1.07 21.10 -7.81
C LEU A 30 -0.42 21.09 -8.15
N ASP A 31 -0.76 20.20 -9.10
CA ASP A 31 -2.14 19.88 -9.39
C ASP A 31 -2.83 19.21 -8.18
N GLU A 32 -4.15 19.36 -8.10
CA GLU A 32 -4.96 18.87 -6.98
C GLU A 32 -4.82 17.37 -6.78
N PHE A 33 -4.71 16.60 -7.87
CA PHE A 33 -4.42 15.16 -7.82
C PHE A 33 -3.13 14.85 -7.04
N LEU A 34 -2.05 15.57 -7.34
CA LEU A 34 -0.76 15.34 -6.70
C LEU A 34 -0.78 15.80 -5.24
N LYS A 35 -1.46 16.92 -4.94
CA LYS A 35 -1.67 17.39 -3.57
C LYS A 35 -2.38 16.32 -2.73
N GLU A 36 -3.45 15.73 -3.25
CA GLU A 36 -4.17 14.66 -2.55
C GLU A 36 -3.31 13.40 -2.41
N ALA A 37 -2.57 13.01 -3.46
CA ALA A 37 -1.62 11.89 -3.39
C ALA A 37 -0.57 12.08 -2.29
N TYR A 38 -0.02 13.29 -2.13
CA TYR A 38 0.92 13.61 -1.05
C TYR A 38 0.26 13.56 0.34
N ARG A 39 -0.99 14.02 0.48
CA ARG A 39 -1.76 13.90 1.73
C ARG A 39 -1.98 12.44 2.11
N ILE A 40 -2.40 11.60 1.15
CA ILE A 40 -2.57 10.15 1.36
C ILE A 40 -1.24 9.51 1.75
N ARG A 41 -0.15 9.83 1.05
CA ARG A 41 1.19 9.32 1.36
C ARG A 41 1.61 9.66 2.79
N ALA A 42 1.40 10.90 3.23
CA ALA A 42 1.72 11.33 4.58
C ALA A 42 0.96 10.50 5.62
N ARG A 43 -0.35 10.30 5.43
CA ARG A 43 -1.17 9.46 6.31
C ARG A 43 -0.73 7.99 6.32
N ILE A 44 -0.32 7.42 5.19
CA ILE A 44 0.24 6.05 5.13
C ILE A 44 1.56 5.97 5.93
N ALA A 45 2.42 6.99 5.80
CA ALA A 45 3.68 7.07 6.54
C ALA A 45 3.43 7.17 8.05
N ASP A 46 2.46 7.98 8.47
CA ASP A 46 2.04 8.12 9.87
C ASP A 46 1.51 6.80 10.43
N LEU A 47 0.64 6.10 9.69
CA LEU A 47 0.15 4.77 10.07
C LEU A 47 1.30 3.76 10.21
N THR A 48 2.22 3.74 9.25
CA THR A 48 3.37 2.84 9.26
C THR A 48 4.29 3.13 10.45
N GLY A 49 4.52 4.41 10.76
CA GLY A 49 5.26 4.86 11.93
C GLY A 49 4.58 4.43 13.23
N TYR A 50 3.27 4.64 13.32
CA TYR A 50 2.44 4.25 14.45
C TYR A 50 2.48 2.73 14.72
N LEU A 51 2.32 1.90 13.68
CA LEU A 51 2.39 0.44 13.80
C LEU A 51 3.78 -0.03 14.26
N LYS A 52 4.85 0.54 13.69
CA LYS A 52 6.23 0.20 14.07
C LYS A 52 6.54 0.60 15.51
N ALA A 53 6.10 1.77 15.95
CA ALA A 53 6.29 2.24 17.32
C ALA A 53 5.57 1.36 18.35
N ASN A 54 4.34 0.92 18.03
CA ASN A 54 3.54 0.11 18.93
C ASN A 54 3.87 -1.39 18.87
N ARG A 55 4.56 -1.88 17.83
CA ARG A 55 4.87 -3.30 17.63
C ARG A 55 5.53 -3.95 18.86
N ALA A 56 6.54 -3.31 19.43
CA ALA A 56 7.27 -3.86 20.57
C ALA A 56 6.37 -4.01 21.81
N ALA A 57 5.60 -2.96 22.14
CA ALA A 57 4.69 -2.96 23.27
C ALA A 57 3.51 -3.93 23.08
N TYR A 58 3.01 -4.04 21.84
CA TYR A 58 1.90 -4.92 21.46
C TYR A 58 2.28 -6.40 21.55
N LEU A 59 3.49 -6.75 21.11
CA LEU A 59 3.98 -8.13 21.12
C LEU A 59 4.58 -8.55 22.46
N SER A 60 4.78 -7.62 23.40
CA SER A 60 5.34 -7.95 24.71
C SER A 60 4.40 -8.85 25.52
N THR A 61 4.92 -9.97 26.02
CA THR A 61 4.20 -10.90 26.91
C THR A 61 4.70 -10.85 28.34
N THR A 62 5.68 -9.99 28.64
CA THR A 62 6.26 -9.88 29.97
C THR A 62 5.18 -9.44 30.95
N PRO A 63 4.77 -10.26 31.93
CA PRO A 63 3.98 -9.76 33.04
C PRO A 63 4.83 -8.67 33.70
N ALA A 64 4.23 -7.51 33.99
CA ALA A 64 4.91 -6.43 34.67
C ALA A 64 5.58 -7.00 35.93
N SER A 65 6.91 -7.17 35.88
CA SER A 65 7.63 -7.81 36.97
C SER A 65 7.41 -6.96 38.22
N ARG A 66 6.77 -7.54 39.23
CA ARG A 66 6.56 -6.91 40.54
C ARG A 66 7.90 -6.58 41.25
N ALA A 67 9.04 -7.00 40.69
CA ALA A 67 10.37 -6.72 41.22
C ALA A 67 10.76 -5.22 41.20
N ASN A 68 10.07 -4.35 40.47
CA ASN A 68 10.45 -2.92 40.40
C ASN A 68 9.76 -2.01 41.45
N ARG A 69 9.15 -2.57 42.49
CA ARG A 69 8.55 -1.77 43.58
C ARG A 69 9.50 -1.41 44.72
N GLN A 70 10.74 -1.89 44.72
CA GLN A 70 11.66 -1.67 45.85
C GLN A 70 12.76 -0.62 45.64
N ASN A 71 13.00 -0.11 44.43
CA ASN A 71 14.01 0.94 44.24
C ASN A 71 13.38 2.23 43.72
N GLY A 72 13.06 3.12 44.66
CA GLY A 72 12.86 4.53 44.39
C GLY A 72 14.21 5.17 44.03
N ALA A 73 14.45 5.40 42.74
CA ALA A 73 15.42 6.38 42.28
C ALA A 73 15.07 6.83 40.86
N SER A 74 15.10 8.14 40.66
CA SER A 74 14.76 8.87 39.44
C SER A 74 15.26 8.22 38.15
N ARG A 75 14.36 7.96 37.21
CA ARG A 75 14.74 7.83 35.80
C ARG A 75 13.70 8.48 34.89
N GLN A 76 14.00 9.71 34.51
CA GLN A 76 13.35 10.46 33.44
C GLN A 76 13.70 9.84 32.08
N LYS A 77 12.69 9.78 31.20
CA LYS A 77 12.71 9.50 29.74
C LYS A 77 13.38 8.19 29.29
N GLY A 78 12.54 7.20 28.99
CA GLY A 78 12.94 5.98 28.27
C GLY A 78 12.72 4.66 29.03
N GLY A 79 11.74 4.59 29.92
CA GLY A 79 11.40 3.34 30.61
C GLY A 79 10.98 2.25 29.62
N PRO A 80 11.29 0.96 29.92
CA PRO A 80 10.86 -0.16 29.09
C PRO A 80 9.34 -0.09 28.91
N ALA A 81 8.89 -0.16 27.65
CA ALA A 81 7.49 -0.02 27.28
C ALA A 81 6.62 -0.88 28.19
N ARG A 82 5.72 -0.22 28.94
CA ARG A 82 4.71 -0.92 29.74
C ARG A 82 3.99 -1.90 28.81
N PRO A 83 3.85 -3.18 29.18
CA PRO A 83 3.11 -4.14 28.36
C PRO A 83 1.67 -3.64 28.23
N LEU A 84 1.21 -3.52 26.98
CA LEU A 84 -0.14 -3.07 26.69
C LEU A 84 -1.15 -4.10 27.21
N THR A 85 -2.22 -3.61 27.82
CA THR A 85 -3.38 -4.41 28.21
C THR A 85 -4.11 -4.92 26.96
N ASP A 86 -4.91 -5.97 27.12
CA ASP A 86 -5.65 -6.54 26.00
C ASP A 86 -6.66 -5.57 25.37
N LYS A 87 -7.18 -4.63 26.17
CA LYS A 87 -8.03 -3.53 25.70
C LYS A 87 -7.26 -2.57 24.82
N GLU A 88 -6.11 -2.08 25.28
CA GLU A 88 -5.23 -1.19 24.51
C GLU A 88 -4.77 -1.85 23.19
N ARG A 89 -4.51 -3.17 23.20
CA ARG A 89 -4.20 -3.92 21.98
C ARG A 89 -5.37 -3.95 21.00
N ALA A 90 -6.59 -4.19 21.49
CA ALA A 90 -7.79 -4.18 20.66
C ALA A 90 -8.08 -2.79 20.09
N GLU A 91 -7.82 -1.72 20.84
CA GLU A 91 -7.92 -0.34 20.37
C GLU A 91 -6.91 -0.05 19.24
N ILE A 92 -5.66 -0.53 19.38
CA ILE A 92 -4.65 -0.42 18.32
C ILE A 92 -5.10 -1.16 17.06
N ASP A 93 -5.67 -2.36 17.20
CA ASP A 93 -6.17 -3.15 16.08
C ASP A 93 -7.33 -2.43 15.38
N ALA A 94 -8.30 -1.92 16.15
CA ALA A 94 -9.46 -1.19 15.63
C ALA A 94 -9.05 0.12 14.92
N HIS A 95 -8.16 0.91 15.53
CA HIS A 95 -7.65 2.14 14.95
C HIS A 95 -6.90 1.87 13.64
N SER A 96 -6.01 0.88 13.63
CA SER A 96 -5.20 0.53 12.46
C SER A 96 -6.08 0.03 11.30
N LYS A 97 -7.09 -0.79 11.59
CA LYS A 97 -8.09 -1.21 10.59
C LYS A 97 -8.87 -0.06 10.01
N MET A 98 -9.34 0.85 10.87
CA MET A 98 -10.08 2.04 10.43
C MET A 98 -9.23 2.88 9.48
N MET A 99 -7.97 3.14 9.84
CA MET A 99 -7.03 3.87 8.99
C MET A 99 -6.80 3.18 7.64
N ILE A 100 -6.60 1.85 7.62
CA ILE A 100 -6.39 1.12 6.36
C ILE A 100 -7.64 1.20 5.47
N ARG A 101 -8.84 1.05 6.02
CA ARG A 101 -10.10 1.19 5.26
C ARG A 101 -10.27 2.59 4.70
N GLN A 102 -10.02 3.62 5.51
CA GLN A 102 -10.09 5.02 5.08
C GLN A 102 -9.07 5.33 3.99
N LEU A 103 -7.83 4.86 4.13
CA LEU A 103 -6.77 5.04 3.13
C LEU A 103 -7.07 4.29 1.84
N ASN A 104 -7.59 3.07 1.92
CA ASN A 104 -8.04 2.31 0.74
C ASN A 104 -9.16 3.08 0.01
N GLY A 105 -10.18 3.56 0.75
CA GLY A 105 -11.24 4.39 0.19
C GLY A 105 -10.72 5.68 -0.47
N ALA A 106 -9.77 6.37 0.16
CA ALA A 106 -9.15 7.56 -0.41
C ALA A 106 -8.38 7.26 -1.71
N ILE A 107 -7.60 6.16 -1.74
CA ILE A 107 -6.88 5.75 -2.94
C ILE A 107 -7.85 5.36 -4.07
N ASN A 108 -8.94 4.64 -3.76
CA ASN A 108 -9.95 4.29 -4.76
C ASN A 108 -10.63 5.54 -5.32
N SER A 109 -10.99 6.50 -4.46
CA SER A 109 -11.56 7.77 -4.92
C SER A 109 -10.62 8.55 -5.83
N LEU A 110 -9.31 8.51 -5.54
CA LEU A 110 -8.27 9.13 -6.38
C LEU A 110 -8.12 8.40 -7.72
N SER A 111 -8.22 7.06 -7.72
CA SER A 111 -8.21 6.24 -8.93
C SER A 111 -9.43 6.49 -9.81
N ASP A 112 -10.61 6.55 -9.21
CA ASP A 112 -11.86 6.81 -9.93
C ASP A 112 -11.88 8.23 -10.53
N ALA A 113 -11.36 9.22 -9.80
CA ALA A 113 -11.20 10.57 -10.32
C ALA A 113 -10.26 10.61 -11.55
N GLU A 114 -9.17 9.83 -11.55
CA GLU A 114 -8.28 9.76 -12.72
C GLU A 114 -8.94 9.03 -13.90
N LYS A 115 -9.70 7.95 -13.66
CA LYS A 115 -10.47 7.27 -14.71
C LYS A 115 -11.47 8.22 -15.38
N VAL A 116 -12.25 8.96 -14.59
CA VAL A 116 -13.19 9.97 -15.09
C VAL A 116 -12.46 11.04 -15.91
N ARG A 117 -11.28 11.47 -15.46
CA ARG A 117 -10.46 12.44 -16.21
C ARG A 117 -9.96 11.86 -17.53
N GLN A 118 -9.48 10.62 -17.57
CA GLN A 118 -9.08 9.93 -18.80
C GLN A 118 -10.24 9.85 -19.80
N GLU A 119 -11.40 9.35 -19.37
CA GLU A 119 -12.61 9.26 -20.20
C GLU A 119 -13.05 10.64 -20.71
N THR A 120 -13.04 11.65 -19.84
CA THR A 120 -13.40 13.02 -20.22
C THR A 120 -12.44 13.57 -21.27
N THR A 121 -11.13 13.36 -21.11
CA THR A 121 -10.14 13.81 -22.10
C THR A 121 -10.34 13.15 -23.46
N GLU A 122 -10.64 11.84 -23.48
CA GLU A 122 -10.92 11.12 -24.73
C GLU A 122 -12.21 11.59 -25.40
N LEU A 123 -13.29 11.79 -24.62
CA LEU A 123 -14.56 12.30 -25.14
C LEU A 123 -14.42 13.73 -25.68
N VAL A 124 -13.68 14.59 -24.99
CA VAL A 124 -13.42 15.96 -25.45
C VAL A 124 -12.57 15.95 -26.73
N ALA A 125 -11.54 15.09 -26.81
CA ALA A 125 -10.74 14.93 -28.02
C ALA A 125 -11.59 14.46 -29.20
N ASN A 126 -12.43 13.44 -28.99
CA ASN A 126 -13.36 12.94 -30.01
C ASN A 126 -14.39 14.00 -30.43
N ARG A 127 -14.93 14.77 -29.49
CA ARG A 127 -15.87 15.86 -29.79
C ARG A 127 -15.20 17.00 -30.58
N LYS A 128 -13.98 17.38 -30.24
CA LYS A 128 -13.19 18.38 -30.99
C LYS A 128 -12.94 17.91 -32.42
N ARG A 129 -12.58 16.62 -32.59
CA ARG A 129 -12.41 16.00 -33.91
C ARG A 129 -13.69 16.08 -34.75
N ASN A 130 -14.86 15.90 -34.13
CA ASN A 130 -16.14 15.92 -34.83
C ASN A 130 -16.67 17.35 -35.10
N ARG A 131 -16.24 18.37 -34.33
CA ARG A 131 -16.78 19.75 -34.40
C ARG A 131 -15.99 20.69 -35.30
N ALA A 132 -14.76 20.34 -35.72
CA ALA A 132 -13.94 21.21 -36.58
C ALA A 132 -14.51 21.32 -38.01
N GLY A 133 -15.44 22.26 -38.21
CA GLY A 133 -15.74 23.07 -39.40
C GLY A 133 -16.16 22.42 -40.71
N PHE A 134 -15.58 21.28 -41.08
CA PHE A 134 -15.85 20.54 -42.33
C PHE A 134 -15.84 19.01 -42.12
N GLY A 135 -15.78 18.54 -40.87
CA GLY A 135 -15.80 17.11 -40.56
C GLY A 135 -14.73 16.30 -41.31
N ALA A 136 -15.05 15.05 -41.63
CA ALA A 136 -14.17 14.14 -42.37
C ALA A 136 -13.82 14.63 -43.80
N LEU A 137 -14.68 15.48 -44.40
CA LEU A 137 -14.50 15.98 -45.76
C LEU A 137 -13.40 17.05 -45.86
N GLY A 138 -13.27 17.92 -44.84
CA GLY A 138 -12.18 18.90 -44.77
C GLY A 138 -10.80 18.25 -44.56
N ARG A 139 -10.74 17.15 -43.82
CA ARG A 139 -9.49 16.37 -43.61
C ARG A 139 -9.10 15.55 -44.84
N TRP A 140 -10.08 14.98 -45.55
CA TRP A 140 -9.85 14.30 -46.83
C TRP A 140 -9.33 15.26 -47.91
N ALA A 141 -9.91 16.46 -48.02
CA ALA A 141 -9.49 17.47 -48.99
C ALA A 141 -8.09 18.06 -48.72
N ALA A 142 -7.61 18.01 -47.47
CA ALA A 142 -6.25 18.39 -47.10
C ALA A 142 -5.19 17.31 -47.42
N GLY A 143 -5.58 16.19 -48.06
CA GLY A 143 -4.69 15.11 -48.45
C GLY A 143 -4.33 14.14 -47.32
N GLY A 144 -5.02 14.23 -46.17
CA GLY A 144 -4.84 13.30 -45.05
C GLY A 144 -5.91 12.21 -45.05
N ALA A 145 -5.53 10.98 -44.66
CA ALA A 145 -6.51 9.93 -44.41
C ALA A 145 -7.45 10.35 -43.26
N ALA A 146 -8.74 9.94 -43.31
CA ALA A 146 -9.75 10.30 -42.31
C ALA A 146 -9.40 9.95 -40.85
N GLN A 147 -8.34 9.16 -40.65
CA GLN A 147 -7.82 8.70 -39.36
C GLN A 147 -6.54 9.37 -38.87
N GLU A 148 -5.83 10.17 -39.68
CA GLU A 148 -4.58 10.80 -39.24
C GLU A 148 -4.86 11.96 -38.29
N LYS A 149 -4.33 11.86 -37.07
CA LYS A 149 -4.41 12.92 -36.06
C LYS A 149 -3.62 14.12 -36.54
N SER A 150 -4.11 15.33 -36.26
CA SER A 150 -3.29 16.50 -36.55
C SER A 150 -2.02 16.49 -35.69
N PRO A 151 -0.87 17.03 -36.16
CA PRO A 151 0.37 17.01 -35.39
C PRO A 151 0.25 17.70 -34.02
N ALA A 152 -0.61 18.73 -33.91
CA ALA A 152 -0.92 19.37 -32.63
C ALA A 152 -1.77 18.47 -31.70
N GLU A 153 -2.69 17.68 -32.24
CA GLU A 153 -3.50 16.70 -31.51
C GLU A 153 -2.66 15.51 -31.04
N GLU A 154 -1.69 15.06 -31.84
CA GLU A 154 -0.73 14.02 -31.43
C GLU A 154 0.11 14.45 -30.25
N LEU A 155 0.70 15.66 -30.29
CA LEU A 155 1.49 16.20 -29.19
C LEU A 155 0.67 16.32 -27.90
N GLN A 156 -0.61 16.68 -27.99
CA GLN A 156 -1.52 16.72 -26.83
C GLN A 156 -1.82 15.31 -26.31
N ALA A 157 -2.13 14.36 -27.19
CA ALA A 157 -2.39 12.98 -26.82
C ALA A 157 -1.17 12.32 -26.14
N VAL A 158 0.04 12.61 -26.61
CA VAL A 158 1.28 12.13 -25.99
C VAL A 158 1.45 12.68 -24.57
N LYS A 159 1.24 14.00 -24.38
CA LYS A 159 1.28 14.62 -23.05
C LYS A 159 0.24 14.03 -22.12
N GLU A 160 -0.98 13.82 -22.60
CA GLU A 160 -2.06 13.22 -21.83
C GLU A 160 -1.75 11.78 -21.42
N LYS A 161 -1.20 10.97 -22.34
CA LYS A 161 -0.72 9.61 -22.05
C LYS A 161 0.42 9.61 -21.02
N SER A 162 1.41 10.49 -21.16
CA SER A 162 2.51 10.57 -20.18
C SER A 162 2.02 10.99 -18.79
N MET A 163 1.07 11.91 -18.74
CA MET A 163 0.44 12.31 -17.47
C MET A 163 -0.37 11.16 -16.87
N SER A 164 -1.15 10.45 -17.69
CA SER A 164 -1.92 9.28 -17.27
C SER A 164 -1.00 8.21 -16.67
N ALA A 165 0.08 7.86 -17.38
CA ALA A 165 1.05 6.87 -16.92
C ALA A 165 1.73 7.28 -15.61
N HIS A 166 2.08 8.56 -15.46
CA HIS A 166 2.63 9.06 -14.21
C HIS A 166 1.65 8.90 -13.04
N ARG A 167 0.38 9.25 -13.24
CA ARG A 167 -0.65 9.19 -12.20
C ARG A 167 -1.02 7.77 -11.82
N GLU A 168 -1.08 6.88 -12.79
CA GLU A 168 -1.26 5.46 -12.53
C GLU A 168 -0.10 4.88 -11.72
N GLY A 169 1.14 5.24 -12.06
CA GLY A 169 2.32 4.90 -11.26
C GLY A 169 2.26 5.46 -9.82
N VAL A 170 1.71 6.66 -9.63
CA VAL A 170 1.48 7.23 -8.30
C VAL A 170 0.43 6.43 -7.52
N ILE A 171 -0.70 6.08 -8.12
CA ILE A 171 -1.75 5.27 -7.48
C ILE A 171 -1.19 3.90 -7.08
N PHE A 172 -0.50 3.22 -7.99
CA PHE A 172 0.16 1.94 -7.71
C PHE A 172 1.16 2.05 -6.56
N PHE A 173 1.98 3.11 -6.54
CA PHE A 173 2.90 3.36 -5.45
C PHE A 173 2.17 3.50 -4.11
N LEU A 174 1.08 4.27 -4.06
CA LEU A 174 0.28 4.45 -2.84
C LEU A 174 -0.36 3.13 -2.38
N GLN A 175 -0.93 2.35 -3.30
CA GLN A 175 -1.49 1.04 -2.97
C GLN A 175 -0.43 0.08 -2.43
N LYS A 176 0.75 0.03 -3.06
CA LYS A 176 1.86 -0.80 -2.61
C LYS A 176 2.33 -0.41 -1.20
N ARG A 177 2.38 0.89 -0.90
CA ARG A 177 2.71 1.38 0.45
C ARG A 177 1.65 1.03 1.48
N LEU A 178 0.37 1.09 1.12
CA LEU A 178 -0.72 0.67 2.00
C LEU A 178 -0.68 -0.84 2.25
N GLU A 179 -0.36 -1.64 1.23
CA GLU A 179 -0.16 -3.09 1.32
C GLU A 179 1.00 -3.42 2.28
N GLU A 180 2.14 -2.74 2.17
CA GLU A 180 3.26 -2.86 3.11
C GLU A 180 2.83 -2.57 4.57
N ALA A 181 2.04 -1.51 4.80
CA ALA A 181 1.51 -1.20 6.13
C ALA A 181 0.54 -2.29 6.63
N GLY A 182 -0.32 -2.80 5.75
CA GLY A 182 -1.22 -3.92 6.03
C GLY A 182 -0.47 -5.19 6.43
N LYS A 183 0.64 -5.51 5.76
CA LYS A 183 1.49 -6.67 6.09
C LYS A 183 2.06 -6.57 7.51
N ILE A 184 2.48 -5.37 7.93
CA ILE A 184 2.97 -5.14 9.31
C ILE A 184 1.86 -5.43 10.32
N GLN A 185 0.65 -4.95 10.07
CA GLN A 185 -0.48 -5.19 10.97
C GLN A 185 -0.86 -6.68 11.04
N ALA A 186 -0.97 -7.36 9.90
CA ALA A 186 -1.29 -8.79 9.85
C ALA A 186 -0.23 -9.61 10.61
N PHE A 187 1.06 -9.32 10.40
CA PHE A 187 2.13 -9.97 11.15
C PHE A 187 1.97 -9.82 12.66
N MET A 188 1.62 -8.61 13.14
CA MET A 188 1.41 -8.36 14.57
C MET A 188 0.24 -9.19 15.14
N ILE A 189 -0.88 -9.23 14.42
CA ILE A 189 -2.09 -9.94 14.85
C ILE A 189 -1.91 -11.45 14.78
N GLU A 190 -1.28 -11.97 13.73
CA GLU A 190 -0.94 -13.39 13.59
C GLU A 190 -0.03 -13.86 14.72
N THR A 191 1.03 -13.09 15.02
CA THR A 191 1.92 -13.41 16.13
C THR A 191 1.17 -13.39 17.47
N ARG A 192 0.22 -12.48 17.64
CA ARG A 192 -0.64 -12.47 18.85
C ARG A 192 -1.55 -13.69 18.90
N LEU A 193 -2.19 -14.04 17.80
CA LEU A 193 -3.08 -15.20 17.70
C LEU A 193 -2.33 -16.48 18.09
N GLN A 194 -1.16 -16.71 17.51
CA GLN A 194 -0.31 -17.86 17.84
C GLN A 194 -0.01 -17.95 19.34
N ARG A 195 0.31 -16.82 19.98
CA ARG A 195 0.58 -16.79 21.43
C ARG A 195 -0.66 -17.01 22.29
N GLU A 196 -1.81 -16.47 21.89
CA GLU A 196 -3.06 -16.71 22.64
C GLU A 196 -3.51 -18.17 22.48
N GLU A 197 -3.32 -18.78 21.32
CA GLU A 197 -3.56 -20.21 21.12
C GLU A 197 -2.61 -21.08 21.96
N GLU A 198 -1.32 -20.76 22.00
CA GLU A 198 -0.34 -21.44 22.86
C GLU A 198 -0.70 -21.31 24.33
N LYS A 199 -1.12 -20.12 24.78
CA LYS A 199 -1.59 -19.91 26.16
C LYS A 199 -2.83 -20.73 26.46
N ALA A 200 -3.84 -20.71 25.58
CA ALA A 200 -5.06 -21.51 25.75
C ALA A 200 -4.72 -23.00 25.85
N LYS A 201 -3.83 -23.50 24.99
CA LYS A 201 -3.30 -24.88 25.07
C LYS A 201 -2.59 -25.11 26.40
N SER A 202 -1.70 -24.21 26.84
CA SER A 202 -0.96 -24.37 28.10
C SER A 202 -1.85 -24.36 29.35
N VAL A 203 -2.92 -23.57 29.36
CA VAL A 203 -3.89 -23.54 30.46
C VAL A 203 -4.70 -24.83 30.48
N LEU A 204 -5.11 -25.33 29.30
CA LEU A 204 -5.75 -26.64 29.19
C LEU A 204 -4.83 -27.78 29.65
N TYR A 205 -3.55 -27.76 29.27
CA TYR A 205 -2.56 -28.73 29.75
C TYR A 205 -2.38 -28.64 31.27
N LYS A 206 -2.27 -27.43 31.85
CA LYS A 206 -2.13 -27.23 33.29
C LYS A 206 -3.39 -27.68 34.05
N ALA A 207 -4.58 -27.38 33.53
CA ALA A 207 -5.85 -27.83 34.07
C ALA A 207 -5.92 -29.36 34.10
N LYS A 208 -5.59 -30.01 32.99
CA LYS A 208 -5.55 -31.48 32.88
C LYS A 208 -4.50 -32.10 33.80
N SER A 209 -3.32 -31.49 33.93
CA SER A 209 -2.28 -31.95 34.87
C SER A 209 -2.68 -31.77 36.34
N ALA A 210 -3.43 -30.71 36.68
CA ALA A 210 -3.96 -30.51 38.03
C ALA A 210 -5.04 -31.55 38.39
N GLU A 211 -5.89 -31.92 37.42
CA GLU A 211 -6.87 -33.00 37.55
C GLU A 211 -6.18 -34.36 37.79
N VAL A 212 -5.14 -34.67 37.02
CA VAL A 212 -4.33 -35.91 37.17
C VAL A 212 -3.51 -35.93 38.48
N ALA A 213 -3.15 -34.77 39.03
CA ALA A 213 -2.46 -34.68 40.33
C ALA A 213 -3.42 -34.79 41.54
N GLY A 214 -4.72 -34.55 41.34
CA GLY A 214 -5.78 -34.77 42.33
C GLY A 214 -6.21 -36.24 42.45
N GLU A 215 -5.93 -37.03 41.41
CA GLU A 215 -6.08 -38.49 41.45
C GLU A 215 -4.78 -39.09 42.01
N LYS A 216 -4.87 -39.73 43.18
CA LYS A 216 -3.72 -40.28 43.94
C LYS A 216 -2.72 -40.94 43.00
N VAL A 217 -1.58 -40.30 42.77
CA VAL A 217 -0.46 -40.90 42.05
C VAL A 217 0.00 -42.10 42.86
N ASP A 218 -0.29 -43.31 42.36
CA ASP A 218 0.18 -44.55 42.97
C ASP A 218 1.72 -44.52 42.96
N ALA A 219 2.31 -44.49 44.16
CA ALA A 219 3.75 -44.35 44.38
C ALA A 219 4.57 -45.53 43.84
N SER A 220 3.90 -46.53 43.28
CA SER A 220 4.47 -47.69 42.59
C SER A 220 5.16 -47.35 41.27
N LEU A 221 4.83 -46.22 40.62
CA LEU A 221 5.29 -45.87 39.26
C LEU A 221 6.50 -44.91 39.19
N LEU A 222 7.06 -44.47 40.33
CA LEU A 222 8.21 -43.57 40.35
C LEU A 222 9.56 -44.32 40.24
N PRO A 223 10.53 -43.82 39.43
CA PRO A 223 11.87 -44.39 39.33
C PRO A 223 12.59 -44.46 40.68
N GLN A 224 13.32 -45.55 40.89
CA GLN A 224 13.86 -46.02 42.17
C GLN A 224 14.84 -45.06 42.88
N GLN A 225 15.27 -43.97 42.22
CA GLN A 225 16.28 -43.04 42.73
C GLN A 225 15.70 -42.02 43.74
N ASP A 226 14.40 -41.72 43.69
CA ASP A 226 13.73 -40.78 44.61
C ASP A 226 13.09 -41.45 45.84
N ARG A 227 13.17 -42.79 45.96
CA ARG A 227 12.64 -43.52 47.11
C ARG A 227 13.45 -43.28 48.40
N LYS A 228 14.76 -43.00 48.28
CA LYS A 228 15.64 -42.80 49.44
C LYS A 228 15.48 -41.43 50.09
N SER A 229 15.06 -40.42 49.34
CA SER A 229 14.87 -39.03 49.83
C SER A 229 13.57 -38.86 50.62
N LYS A 230 12.55 -39.71 50.39
CA LYS A 230 11.28 -39.69 51.13
C LYS A 230 11.30 -40.49 52.44
N ALA A 231 12.06 -41.58 52.51
CA ALA A 231 12.15 -42.41 53.72
C ALA A 231 12.71 -41.68 54.96
N ALA A 232 13.43 -40.57 54.77
CA ALA A 232 13.93 -39.73 55.86
C ALA A 232 12.92 -38.68 56.36
N MET A 233 11.82 -38.42 55.61
CA MET A 233 10.76 -37.49 56.01
C MET A 233 9.56 -38.21 56.67
N GLU A 234 9.47 -39.54 56.50
CA GLU A 234 8.29 -40.34 56.84
C GLU A 234 8.20 -40.75 58.32
N SER A 235 9.21 -40.47 59.14
CA SER A 235 9.20 -40.80 60.58
C SER A 235 8.56 -39.73 61.49
N SER A 236 7.94 -38.69 60.93
CA SER A 236 7.35 -37.57 61.70
C SER A 236 5.95 -37.16 61.27
N ILE A 237 5.19 -38.05 60.62
CA ILE A 237 3.81 -37.79 60.21
C ILE A 237 2.89 -38.71 61.02
N PRO A 238 2.12 -38.19 62.00
CA PRO A 238 1.11 -38.97 62.71
C PRO A 238 0.05 -39.52 61.75
N ASP A 239 -0.37 -40.77 61.99
CA ASP A 239 -1.36 -41.58 61.25
C ASP A 239 -2.79 -41.02 61.26
N ASP A 240 -3.00 -39.76 60.86
CA ASP A 240 -4.35 -39.16 60.70
C ASP A 240 -4.61 -38.66 59.26
N ILE A 241 -3.97 -39.29 58.26
CA ILE A 241 -4.24 -39.03 56.83
C ILE A 241 -5.41 -39.91 56.36
N GLY A 242 -6.43 -40.04 57.20
CA GLY A 242 -7.77 -40.53 56.84
C GLY A 242 -8.77 -39.38 56.64
N GLN A 243 -8.31 -38.14 56.73
CA GLN A 243 -9.18 -36.96 56.63
C GLN A 243 -9.70 -36.79 55.20
N GLN A 244 -10.95 -37.21 55.03
CA GLN A 244 -11.89 -36.67 54.07
C GLN A 244 -11.64 -35.16 53.93
N LEU A 245 -11.51 -34.68 52.68
CA LEU A 245 -11.39 -33.26 52.35
C LEU A 245 -12.36 -32.46 53.23
N SER A 246 -11.85 -31.51 54.03
CA SER A 246 -12.76 -30.65 54.81
C SER A 246 -13.74 -29.98 53.86
N ASP A 247 -15.00 -29.82 54.27
CA ASP A 247 -16.04 -29.19 53.44
C ASP A 247 -15.58 -27.82 52.89
N GLU A 248 -14.72 -27.11 53.63
CA GLU A 248 -14.09 -25.84 53.24
C GLU A 248 -13.09 -26.00 52.07
N GLN A 249 -12.28 -27.06 52.04
CA GLN A 249 -11.39 -27.38 50.91
C GLN A 249 -12.18 -27.79 49.67
N MET A 250 -13.28 -28.53 49.83
CA MET A 250 -14.15 -28.90 48.71
C MET A 250 -14.86 -27.67 48.11
N GLN A 251 -15.28 -26.72 48.95
CA GLN A 251 -15.81 -25.44 48.50
C GLN A 251 -14.76 -24.61 47.75
N MET A 252 -13.53 -24.53 48.26
CA MET A 252 -12.42 -23.85 47.56
C MET A 252 -12.12 -24.49 46.20
N PHE A 253 -12.11 -25.83 46.09
CA PHE A 253 -11.93 -26.51 44.80
C PHE A 253 -13.09 -26.26 43.84
N ALA A 254 -14.34 -26.23 44.34
CA ALA A 254 -15.49 -25.91 43.51
C ALA A 254 -15.42 -24.47 42.97
N GLU A 255 -15.01 -23.52 43.81
CA GLU A 255 -14.77 -22.12 43.43
C GLU A 255 -13.60 -21.98 42.45
N GLU A 256 -12.49 -22.71 42.66
CA GLU A 256 -11.33 -22.71 41.76
C GLU A 256 -11.68 -23.31 40.39
N ASN A 257 -12.41 -24.43 40.35
CA ASN A 257 -12.88 -25.04 39.12
C ASN A 257 -13.83 -24.11 38.34
N GLN A 258 -14.75 -23.44 39.04
CA GLN A 258 -15.63 -22.44 38.42
C GLN A 258 -14.82 -21.25 37.89
N GLY A 259 -13.79 -20.81 38.61
CA GLY A 259 -12.86 -19.77 38.17
C GLY A 259 -12.07 -20.17 36.93
N MET A 260 -11.59 -21.41 36.89
CA MET A 260 -10.86 -21.97 35.75
C MET A 260 -11.73 -22.04 34.49
N LEU A 261 -12.97 -22.50 34.60
CA LEU A 261 -13.92 -22.54 33.48
C LEU A 261 -14.24 -21.14 32.95
N LYS A 262 -14.43 -20.15 33.84
CA LYS A 262 -14.63 -18.75 33.45
C LYS A 262 -13.41 -18.21 32.69
N HIS A 263 -12.20 -18.50 33.17
CA HIS A 263 -10.97 -18.09 32.52
C HIS A 263 -10.79 -18.75 31.13
N LEU A 264 -11.07 -20.05 31.01
CA LEU A 264 -11.07 -20.76 29.72
C LEU A 264 -12.07 -20.16 28.74
N GLY A 265 -13.29 -19.86 29.19
CA GLY A 265 -14.30 -19.18 28.38
C GLY A 265 -13.81 -17.83 27.85
N GLN A 266 -13.22 -17.01 28.72
CA GLN A 266 -12.64 -15.72 28.35
C GLN A 266 -11.49 -15.85 27.34
N GLN A 267 -10.60 -16.82 27.52
CA GLN A 267 -9.50 -17.07 26.58
C GLN A 267 -10.01 -17.50 25.20
N LEU A 268 -11.03 -18.37 25.16
CA LEU A 268 -11.62 -18.80 23.88
C LEU A 268 -12.30 -17.65 23.15
N ASP A 269 -13.02 -16.79 23.87
CA ASP A 269 -13.66 -15.61 23.27
C ASP A 269 -12.63 -14.61 22.75
N GLN A 270 -11.50 -14.46 23.45
CA GLN A 270 -10.37 -13.65 22.99
C GLN A 270 -9.74 -14.21 21.71
N VAL A 271 -9.46 -15.51 21.65
CA VAL A 271 -8.94 -16.17 20.45
C VAL A 271 -9.91 -16.00 19.27
N ARG A 272 -11.22 -16.20 19.49
CA ARG A 272 -12.25 -15.98 18.45
C ARG A 272 -12.27 -14.54 17.96
N ALA A 273 -12.16 -13.56 18.85
CA ALA A 273 -12.13 -12.15 18.48
C ALA A 273 -10.89 -11.82 17.63
N VAL A 274 -9.71 -12.35 17.99
CA VAL A 274 -8.49 -12.18 17.20
C VAL A 274 -8.60 -12.89 15.84
N HIS A 275 -9.18 -14.08 15.78
CA HIS A 275 -9.39 -14.82 14.52
C HIS A 275 -10.29 -14.04 13.55
N ARG A 276 -11.44 -13.53 14.01
CA ARG A 276 -12.30 -12.66 13.19
C ARG A 276 -11.55 -11.42 12.71
N SER A 277 -10.72 -10.86 13.59
CA SER A 277 -9.93 -9.68 13.27
C SER A 277 -8.91 -9.95 12.15
N LEU A 278 -8.26 -11.12 12.20
CA LEU A 278 -7.32 -11.58 11.20
C LEU A 278 -8.02 -11.87 9.87
N GLU A 279 -9.19 -12.51 9.89
CA GLU A 279 -9.98 -12.81 8.69
C GLU A 279 -10.40 -11.55 7.93
N GLU A 280 -10.87 -10.52 8.62
CA GLU A 280 -11.18 -9.24 7.99
C GLU A 280 -9.94 -8.58 7.35
N ILE A 281 -8.78 -8.70 8.00
CA ILE A 281 -7.54 -8.11 7.49
C ILE A 281 -7.04 -8.91 6.29
N SER A 282 -7.14 -10.24 6.32
CA SER A 282 -6.78 -11.06 5.17
C SER A 282 -7.71 -10.77 3.99
N GLN A 283 -9.02 -10.58 4.21
CA GLN A 283 -9.94 -10.15 3.16
C GLN A 283 -9.53 -8.80 2.55
N LEU A 284 -9.21 -7.81 3.40
CA LEU A 284 -8.73 -6.50 2.94
C LEU A 284 -7.41 -6.61 2.17
N GLN A 285 -6.47 -7.44 2.63
CA GLN A 285 -5.19 -7.66 1.97
C GLN A 285 -5.35 -8.37 0.63
N THR A 286 -6.19 -9.41 0.54
CA THR A 286 -6.51 -10.08 -0.72
C THR A 286 -7.08 -9.06 -1.70
N SER A 287 -8.04 -8.24 -1.27
CA SER A 287 -8.60 -7.19 -2.13
C SER A 287 -7.54 -6.19 -2.61
N LEU A 288 -6.63 -5.74 -1.73
CA LEU A 288 -5.52 -4.87 -2.11
C LEU A 288 -4.55 -5.55 -3.08
N MET A 289 -4.23 -6.83 -2.87
CA MET A 289 -3.34 -7.61 -3.73
C MET A 289 -3.96 -7.79 -5.13
N THR A 290 -5.24 -8.18 -5.21
CA THR A 290 -5.94 -8.30 -6.49
C THR A 290 -5.99 -6.96 -7.24
N ASN A 291 -6.22 -5.85 -6.53
CA ASN A 291 -6.19 -4.52 -7.14
C ASN A 291 -4.78 -4.16 -7.65
N LEU A 292 -3.74 -4.49 -6.89
CA LEU A 292 -2.34 -4.29 -7.30
C LEU A 292 -1.97 -5.13 -8.51
N GLU A 293 -2.39 -6.39 -8.57
CA GLU A 293 -2.17 -7.27 -9.73
C GLU A 293 -2.85 -6.73 -10.98
N SER A 294 -4.12 -6.33 -10.86
CA SER A 294 -4.86 -5.70 -11.95
C SER A 294 -4.16 -4.41 -12.42
N GLN A 295 -3.69 -3.56 -11.49
CA GLN A 295 -2.98 -2.33 -11.84
C GLN A 295 -1.60 -2.59 -12.44
N ASN A 296 -0.88 -3.62 -11.99
CA ASN A 296 0.43 -3.96 -12.53
C ASN A 296 0.33 -4.33 -14.03
N ALA A 297 -0.70 -5.09 -14.41
CA ALA A 297 -0.97 -5.40 -15.81
C ALA A 297 -1.26 -4.15 -16.66
N HIS A 298 -1.94 -3.15 -16.10
CA HIS A 298 -2.19 -1.87 -16.78
C HIS A 298 -0.91 -1.02 -16.93
N ILE A 299 -0.05 -1.01 -15.90
CA ILE A 299 1.24 -0.32 -15.95
C ILE A 299 2.17 -0.97 -16.99
N ASP A 300 2.23 -2.30 -17.06
CA ASP A 300 3.02 -3.01 -18.05
C ASP A 300 2.58 -2.64 -19.48
N LYS A 301 1.26 -2.54 -19.70
CA LYS A 301 0.70 -2.06 -20.95
C LYS A 301 1.08 -0.60 -21.24
N LEU A 302 1.02 0.29 -20.25
CA LEU A 302 1.42 1.68 -20.42
C LEU A 302 2.91 1.85 -20.73
N VAL A 303 3.77 1.03 -20.11
CA VAL A 303 5.21 1.01 -20.39
C VAL A 303 5.44 0.59 -21.84
N GLN A 304 4.75 -0.47 -22.28
CA GLN A 304 4.81 -0.91 -23.67
C GLN A 304 4.31 0.17 -24.64
N ASP A 305 3.18 0.81 -24.33
CA ASP A 305 2.62 1.92 -25.10
C ASP A 305 3.56 3.13 -25.14
N SER A 306 4.33 3.39 -24.09
CA SER A 306 5.34 4.45 -24.06
C SER A 306 6.47 4.19 -25.06
N PHE A 307 6.98 2.96 -25.13
CA PHE A 307 7.99 2.58 -26.12
C PHE A 307 7.49 2.76 -27.55
N PHE A 308 6.27 2.29 -27.84
CA PHE A 308 5.67 2.48 -29.16
C PHE A 308 5.38 3.95 -29.46
N THR A 309 4.98 4.74 -28.47
CA THR A 309 4.73 6.16 -28.64
C THR A 309 6.02 6.92 -28.96
N GLU A 310 7.12 6.61 -28.27
CA GLU A 310 8.43 7.19 -28.55
C GLU A 310 8.92 6.88 -29.97
N GLU A 311 8.79 5.61 -30.40
CA GLU A 311 9.15 5.21 -31.76
C GLU A 311 8.27 5.93 -32.80
N ASN A 312 6.96 5.98 -32.59
CA ASN A 312 6.01 6.60 -33.51
C ASN A 312 6.22 8.12 -33.60
N VAL A 313 6.50 8.80 -32.50
CA VAL A 313 6.82 10.24 -32.50
C VAL A 313 8.16 10.50 -33.21
N GLY A 314 9.16 9.64 -32.99
CA GLY A 314 10.45 9.73 -33.68
C GLY A 314 10.30 9.58 -35.20
N ARG A 315 9.51 8.60 -35.64
CA ARG A 315 9.20 8.37 -37.06
C ARG A 315 8.35 9.50 -37.64
N GLY A 316 7.31 9.94 -36.93
CA GLY A 316 6.46 11.06 -37.31
C GLY A 316 7.24 12.37 -37.48
N ASN A 317 8.12 12.73 -36.55
CA ASN A 317 8.98 13.91 -36.69
C ASN A 317 9.93 13.80 -37.90
N LYS A 318 10.44 12.60 -38.19
CA LYS A 318 11.29 12.35 -39.37
C LYS A 318 10.48 12.50 -40.67
N GLU A 319 9.24 12.05 -40.68
CA GLU A 319 8.33 12.20 -41.82
C GLU A 319 7.88 13.65 -42.00
N LEU A 320 7.57 14.39 -40.92
CA LEU A 320 7.29 15.82 -40.97
C LEU A 320 8.49 16.61 -41.52
N LYS A 321 9.71 16.26 -41.12
CA LYS A 321 10.92 16.88 -41.68
C LYS A 321 11.04 16.59 -43.18
N LYS A 322 10.89 15.33 -43.60
CA LYS A 322 10.88 14.95 -45.01
C LYS A 322 9.75 15.61 -45.82
N ALA A 323 8.58 15.80 -45.22
CA ALA A 323 7.45 16.46 -45.83
C ALA A 323 7.68 17.97 -45.96
N SER A 324 8.34 18.59 -44.96
CA SER A 324 8.73 20.00 -45.02
C SER A 324 9.82 20.29 -46.06
N GLU A 325 10.68 19.30 -46.33
CA GLU A 325 11.73 19.38 -47.37
C GLU A 325 11.16 19.21 -48.79
N LYS A 326 10.00 18.55 -48.94
CA LYS A 326 9.31 18.45 -50.23
C LYS A 326 8.63 19.79 -50.56
N ALA A 327 9.04 20.41 -51.66
CA ALA A 327 8.37 21.61 -52.19
C ALA A 327 6.88 21.33 -52.39
N SER A 328 6.03 22.25 -51.93
CA SER A 328 4.57 22.11 -51.96
C SER A 328 4.08 21.76 -53.37
N THR A 329 3.49 20.57 -53.51
CA THR A 329 2.81 20.13 -54.74
C THR A 329 1.74 21.12 -55.18
N ALA A 330 1.11 21.83 -54.24
CA ALA A 330 0.16 22.91 -54.54
C ALA A 330 0.84 24.13 -55.20
N ARG A 331 2.05 24.51 -54.79
CA ARG A 331 2.82 25.57 -55.49
C ARG A 331 3.22 25.12 -56.89
N MET A 332 3.63 23.86 -57.04
CA MET A 332 3.99 23.30 -58.35
C MET A 332 2.79 23.29 -59.31
N LEU A 333 1.60 22.91 -58.83
CA LEU A 333 0.36 22.96 -59.59
C LEU A 333 -0.08 24.38 -59.92
N TYR A 334 0.01 25.32 -58.98
CA TYR A 334 -0.31 26.73 -59.21
C TYR A 334 0.59 27.36 -60.29
N HIS A 335 1.90 27.13 -60.22
CA HIS A 335 2.81 27.60 -61.26
C HIS A 335 2.58 26.86 -62.58
N GLY A 336 2.29 25.56 -62.53
CA GLY A 336 1.96 24.77 -63.72
C GLY A 336 0.71 25.29 -64.44
N THR A 337 -0.37 25.58 -63.71
CA THR A 337 -1.59 26.14 -64.30
C THR A 337 -1.37 27.58 -64.79
N TRP A 338 -0.59 28.39 -64.06
CA TRP A 338 -0.25 29.75 -64.50
C TRP A 338 0.55 29.74 -65.81
N ILE A 339 1.57 28.87 -65.93
CA ILE A 339 2.38 28.71 -67.15
C ILE A 339 1.50 28.20 -68.30
N PHE A 340 0.62 27.23 -68.04
CA PHE A 340 -0.29 26.69 -69.04
C PHE A 340 -1.29 27.74 -69.56
N CYS A 341 -1.88 28.54 -68.66
CA CYS A 341 -2.75 29.64 -69.05
C CYS A 341 -2.01 30.74 -69.82
N ALA A 342 -0.79 31.11 -69.41
CA ALA A 342 0.03 32.08 -70.12
C ALA A 342 0.39 31.60 -71.53
N PHE A 343 0.74 30.31 -71.67
CA PHE A 343 1.02 29.68 -72.97
C PHE A 343 -0.18 29.74 -73.91
N LEU A 344 -1.39 29.38 -73.43
CA LEU A 344 -2.61 29.43 -74.23
C LEU A 344 -2.91 30.85 -74.75
N VAL A 345 -2.75 31.87 -73.90
CA VAL A 345 -2.96 33.28 -74.30
C VAL A 345 -1.93 33.71 -75.35
N THR A 346 -0.66 33.35 -75.19
CA THR A 346 0.37 33.69 -76.19
C THR A 346 0.18 32.96 -77.51
N TRP A 347 -0.32 31.72 -77.46
CA TRP A 347 -0.59 30.92 -78.65
C TRP A 347 -1.73 31.53 -79.48
N ASP A 348 -2.83 31.90 -78.81
CA ASP A 348 -4.01 32.56 -79.40
C ASP A 348 -3.71 33.97 -79.97
N LEU A 349 -2.58 34.58 -79.57
CA LEU A 349 -2.19 35.91 -80.01
C LEU A 349 -1.25 35.89 -81.23
N ILE A 350 -0.57 34.76 -81.48
CA ILE A 350 0.42 34.59 -82.54
C ILE A 350 -0.15 33.81 -83.74
N PHE A 351 -1.05 32.85 -83.48
CA PHE A 351 -1.78 32.06 -84.47
C PHE A 351 -3.25 32.39 -84.40
#